data_AF-A0A0S8C774-F1
#
_entry.id   AF-A0A0S8C774-F1
#
_cell.length_a   1.000
_cell.length_b   1.000
_cell.length_c   1.000
_cell.angle_alpha   90.00
_cell.angle_beta   90.00
_cell.angle_gamma   90.00
#
_symmetry.space_group_name_H-M   'P 1'
#
loop_
_entity.id
_entity.type
_entity.pdbx_description
1 polymer ?
#
loop_
_entity_poly.entity_id
_entity_poly.type
_entity_poly.pdbx_seq_one_letter_code
_entity_poly.pdbx_strand_id
1 'polypeptide(L)'
;MKEKLGPTTEFAWDKNWSIEWNVPREVTEEGKKETTTLYDHNLVIAFDLQDTERTPVKEEYRAITILTTQKMLTLEERLDLLTSRKTRNEIIENLVKAKEELSGYKMEPL
;
A
#
# COMPACT_ATOMS: atom_id res chain seq x y z
N MET A 1 -24.10 -29.74 -8.82
CA MET A 1 -23.27 -28.65 -9.38
C MET A 1 -21.89 -28.79 -8.80
N LYS A 2 -20.82 -28.80 -9.61
CA LYS A 2 -19.45 -28.74 -9.10
C LYS A 2 -19.14 -27.28 -8.85
N GLU A 3 -19.23 -26.84 -7.59
CA GLU A 3 -18.70 -25.55 -7.18
C GLU A 3 -17.20 -25.56 -7.49
N LYS A 4 -16.76 -24.66 -8.37
CA LYS A 4 -15.34 -24.38 -8.56
C LYS A 4 -14.89 -23.61 -7.32
N LEU A 5 -14.51 -24.35 -6.29
CA LEU A 5 -13.77 -23.82 -5.14
C LEU A 5 -12.42 -23.34 -5.67
N GLY A 6 -12.34 -22.04 -5.99
CA GLY A 6 -11.06 -21.39 -6.20
C GLY A 6 -10.20 -21.52 -4.95
N PRO A 7 -8.86 -21.48 -5.08
CA PRO A 7 -7.96 -21.56 -3.93
C PRO A 7 -8.34 -20.48 -2.91
N THR A 8 -8.58 -20.89 -1.67
CA THR A 8 -8.86 -19.97 -0.57
C THR A 8 -7.52 -19.40 -0.12
N THR A 9 -7.30 -18.10 -0.33
CA THR A 9 -6.10 -17.41 0.16
C THR A 9 -6.17 -17.31 1.68
N GLU A 10 -5.25 -17.98 2.36
CA GLU A 10 -5.13 -17.93 3.82
C GLU A 10 -4.02 -16.97 4.25
N PHE A 11 -2.95 -16.85 3.45
CA PHE A 11 -1.78 -16.07 3.81
C PHE A 11 -1.47 -14.98 2.80
N ALA A 12 -0.97 -13.84 3.28
CA ALA A 12 -0.40 -12.78 2.48
C ALA A 12 1.05 -12.55 2.93
N TRP A 13 2.00 -12.82 2.05
CA TRP A 13 3.42 -12.64 2.30
C TRP A 13 3.94 -11.40 1.56
N ASP A 14 4.61 -10.50 2.25
CA ASP A 14 5.27 -9.35 1.62
C ASP A 14 6.55 -9.80 0.90
N LYS A 15 6.50 -9.78 -0.43
CA LYS A 15 7.65 -10.15 -1.27
C LYS A 15 8.63 -8.99 -1.39
N ASN A 16 8.11 -7.79 -1.55
CA ASN A 16 8.88 -6.56 -1.65
C ASN A 16 8.04 -5.35 -1.23
N TRP A 17 8.70 -4.29 -0.78
CA TRP A 17 8.08 -2.99 -0.59
C TRP A 17 9.07 -1.86 -0.95
N SER A 18 8.52 -0.74 -1.41
CA SER A 18 9.25 0.46 -1.76
C SER A 18 8.47 1.70 -1.32
N ILE A 19 9.12 2.87 -1.37
CA ILE A 19 8.42 4.14 -1.16
C ILE A 19 8.56 4.98 -2.41
N GLU A 20 7.42 5.33 -2.98
CA GLU A 20 7.32 6.32 -4.06
C GLU A 20 7.22 7.71 -3.44
N TRP A 21 8.17 8.57 -3.78
CA TRP A 21 8.26 9.94 -3.26
C TRP A 21 7.75 10.93 -4.29
N ASN A 22 7.15 12.02 -3.81
CA ASN A 22 6.75 13.17 -4.61
C ASN A 22 5.73 12.83 -5.72
N VAL A 23 4.78 11.93 -5.45
CA VAL A 23 3.71 11.62 -6.40
C VAL A 23 2.75 12.81 -6.44
N PRO A 24 2.64 13.54 -7.55
CA PRO A 24 1.82 14.74 -7.61
C PRO A 24 0.34 14.37 -7.53
N ARG A 25 -0.42 15.10 -6.71
CA ARG A 25 -1.87 15.01 -6.60
C ARG A 25 -2.48 16.40 -6.77
N GLU A 26 -3.30 16.54 -7.80
CA GLU A 26 -4.09 17.75 -7.99
C GLU A 26 -5.30 17.71 -7.07
N VAL A 27 -5.44 18.76 -6.26
CA VAL A 27 -6.59 18.94 -5.39
C VAL A 27 -7.27 20.25 -5.76
N THR A 28 -8.51 20.16 -6.20
CA THR A 28 -9.40 21.30 -6.35
C THR A 28 -10.26 21.39 -5.11
N GLU A 29 -10.13 22.47 -4.34
CA GLU A 29 -11.01 22.69 -3.19
C GLU A 29 -12.43 23.01 -3.67
N GLU A 30 -13.42 22.42 -3.01
CA GLU A 30 -14.83 22.59 -3.37
C GLU A 30 -15.22 24.09 -3.31
N GLY A 31 -15.63 24.64 -4.45
CA GLY A 31 -15.97 26.07 -4.59
C GLY A 31 -14.81 27.00 -4.95
N LYS A 32 -13.57 26.51 -5.10
CA LYS A 32 -12.44 27.30 -5.63
C LYS A 32 -12.13 26.94 -7.09
N LYS A 33 -11.72 27.93 -7.88
CA LYS A 33 -11.25 27.75 -9.27
C LYS A 33 -9.77 27.35 -9.36
N GLU A 34 -9.02 27.52 -8.28
CA GLU A 34 -7.58 27.26 -8.26
C GLU A 34 -7.29 25.81 -7.87
N THR A 35 -6.38 25.19 -8.61
CA THR A 35 -5.90 23.83 -8.35
C THR A 35 -4.57 23.92 -7.61
N THR A 36 -4.48 23.27 -6.45
CA THR A 36 -3.21 23.16 -5.71
C THR A 36 -2.61 21.79 -5.96
N THR A 37 -1.31 21.75 -6.25
CA THR A 37 -0.56 20.49 -6.34
C THR A 37 -0.02 20.11 -4.96
N LEU A 38 -0.48 18.99 -4.44
CA LEU A 38 0.12 18.31 -3.29
C LEU A 38 1.01 17.16 -3.78
N TYR A 39 1.82 16.62 -2.88
CA TYR A 39 2.74 15.54 -3.16
C TYR A 39 2.55 14.42 -2.13
N ASP A 40 2.01 13.30 -2.58
CA ASP A 40 1.84 12.10 -1.78
C ASP A 40 3.14 11.27 -1.80
N HIS A 41 3.44 10.64 -0.67
CA HIS A 41 4.56 9.72 -0.50
C HIS A 41 3.99 8.37 -0.09
N ASN A 42 4.06 7.41 -1.00
CA ASN A 42 3.31 6.17 -0.93
C ASN A 42 4.22 5.01 -0.57
N LEU A 43 3.83 4.23 0.43
CA LEU A 43 4.33 2.89 0.63
C LEU A 43 3.70 1.98 -0.43
N VAL A 44 4.52 1.42 -1.32
CA VAL A 44 4.08 0.46 -2.33
C VAL A 44 4.52 -0.92 -1.91
N ILE A 45 3.58 -1.84 -1.80
CA ILE A 45 3.81 -3.20 -1.27
C ILE A 45 3.32 -4.21 -2.30
N ALA A 46 4.17 -5.18 -2.60
CA ALA A 46 3.83 -6.36 -3.38
C ALA A 46 3.66 -7.56 -2.43
N PHE A 47 2.47 -8.14 -2.44
CA PHE A 47 2.12 -9.33 -1.67
C PHE A 47 2.02 -10.55 -2.58
N ASP A 48 2.61 -11.65 -2.15
CA ASP A 48 2.31 -12.98 -2.66
C ASP A 48 1.18 -13.57 -1.80
N LEU A 49 0.01 -13.74 -2.41
CA LEU A 49 -1.15 -14.35 -1.78
C LEU A 49 -1.04 -15.86 -1.94
N GLN A 50 -1.11 -16.58 -0.83
CA GLN A 50 -0.91 -18.03 -0.78
C GLN A 50 -2.12 -18.75 -0.19
N ASP A 51 -2.38 -19.95 -0.69
CA ASP A 51 -3.41 -20.83 -0.14
C ASP A 51 -2.96 -21.52 1.17
N THR A 52 -3.82 -22.39 1.69
CA THR A 52 -3.58 -23.18 2.92
C THR A 52 -2.30 -24.03 2.83
N GLU A 53 -1.90 -24.45 1.63
CA GLU A 53 -0.71 -25.27 1.38
C GLU A 53 0.55 -24.43 1.10
N ARG A 54 0.47 -23.10 1.25
CA ARG A 54 1.54 -22.12 0.92
C ARG A 54 1.84 -22.04 -0.58
N THR A 55 0.92 -22.49 -1.43
CA THR A 55 1.08 -22.36 -2.87
C THR A 55 0.74 -20.94 -3.30
N PRO A 56 1.61 -20.26 -4.09
CA PRO A 56 1.29 -18.96 -4.66
C PRO A 56 0.02 -19.01 -5.50
N VAL A 57 -0.94 -18.14 -5.17
CA VAL A 57 -2.23 -18.00 -5.87
C VAL A 57 -2.19 -16.77 -6.78
N LYS A 58 -1.78 -15.63 -6.24
CA LYS A 58 -1.83 -14.33 -6.93
C LYS A 58 -0.84 -13.34 -6.32
N GLU A 59 -0.27 -12.48 -7.17
CA GLU A 59 0.45 -11.29 -6.72
C GLU A 59 -0.52 -10.10 -6.61
N GLU A 60 -0.54 -9.43 -5.46
CA GLU A 60 -1.40 -8.28 -5.16
C GLU A 60 -0.53 -7.06 -4.83
N TYR A 61 -0.87 -5.90 -5.39
CA TYR A 61 -0.14 -4.65 -5.17
C TYR A 61 -1.00 -3.66 -4.41
N ARG A 62 -0.44 -3.03 -3.38
CA ARG A 62 -1.09 -1.93 -2.66
C ARG A 62 -0.19 -0.71 -2.59
N ALA A 63 -0.78 0.45 -2.84
CA ALA A 63 -0.17 1.75 -2.58
C ALA A 63 -0.91 2.40 -1.41
N ILE A 64 -0.18 2.78 -0.36
CA ILE A 64 -0.71 3.39 0.86
C ILE A 64 0.02 4.71 1.07
N THR A 65 -0.70 5.83 1.08
CA THR A 65 -0.11 7.14 1.36
C THR A 65 0.33 7.23 2.83
N ILE A 66 1.63 7.36 3.06
CA ILE A 66 2.21 7.55 4.41
C ILE A 66 2.11 9.02 4.81
N LEU A 67 2.38 9.93 3.86
CA LEU A 67 2.41 11.37 4.10
C LEU A 67 2.03 12.13 2.82
N THR A 68 1.34 13.26 2.99
CA THR A 68 1.14 14.26 1.93
C THR A 68 1.85 15.55 2.31
N THR A 69 2.57 16.17 1.37
CA THR A 69 3.25 17.45 1.56
C THR A 69 2.84 18.47 0.50
N GLN A 70 2.95 19.77 0.83
CA GLN A 70 2.68 20.86 -0.12
C GLN A 70 3.84 21.14 -1.08
N LYS A 71 5.02 20.57 -0.81
CA LYS A 71 6.21 20.66 -1.65
C LYS A 71 6.80 19.28 -1.88
N MET A 72 7.59 19.15 -2.94
CA MET A 72 8.45 17.98 -3.12
C MET A 72 9.50 17.91 -2.00
N LEU A 73 9.77 16.71 -1.54
CA LEU A 73 10.84 16.43 -0.58
C LEU A 73 12.17 16.22 -1.30
N THR A 74 13.20 16.86 -0.77
CA THR A 74 14.61 16.63 -1.13
C THR A 74 15.09 15.29 -0.61
N LEU A 75 16.28 14.84 -1.04
CA LEU A 75 16.85 13.58 -0.55
C LEU A 75 17.09 13.60 0.97
N GLU A 76 17.61 14.71 1.50
CA GLU A 76 17.89 14.87 2.94
C GLU A 76 16.60 14.76 3.76
N GLU A 77 15.54 15.48 3.36
CA GLU A 77 14.24 15.42 4.04
C GLU A 77 13.63 14.01 4.02
N ARG A 78 13.83 13.24 2.94
CA ARG A 78 13.39 11.84 2.87
C ARG A 78 14.14 10.96 3.87
N LEU A 79 15.45 11.14 4.00
CA LEU A 79 16.27 10.38 4.94
C LEU A 79 15.89 10.71 6.40
N ASP A 80 15.66 11.99 6.69
CA ASP A 80 15.21 12.42 8.02
C ASP A 80 13.85 11.82 8.38
N LEU A 81 12.92 11.78 7.41
CA LEU A 81 11.62 11.13 7.60
C LEU A 81 11.74 9.63 7.86
N LEU A 82 12.62 8.92 7.16
CA LEU A 82 12.82 7.47 7.35
C LEU A 82 13.56 7.13 8.65
N THR A 83 14.40 8.03 9.15
CA THR A 83 15.06 7.84 10.44
C THR A 83 14.15 8.19 11.62
N SER A 84 13.09 8.95 11.39
CA SER A 84 12.05 9.22 12.39
C SER A 84 11.42 7.91 12.90
N ARG A 85 11.26 7.80 14.22
CA ARG A 85 10.60 6.65 14.84
C ARG A 85 9.12 6.56 14.45
N LYS A 86 8.46 7.70 14.30
CA LYS A 86 7.04 7.80 13.96
C LYS A 86 6.77 7.18 12.59
N THR A 87 7.47 7.64 11.56
CA THR A 87 7.30 7.15 10.18
C THR A 87 7.61 5.66 10.07
N ARG A 88 8.65 5.18 10.76
CA ARG A 88 8.98 3.76 10.80
C ARG A 88 7.84 2.92 11.38
N ASN A 89 7.24 3.37 12.48
CA ASN A 89 6.10 2.69 13.07
C ASN A 89 4.89 2.71 12.12
N GLU A 90 4.59 3.84 11.49
CA GLU A 90 3.49 3.96 10.52
C GLU A 90 3.68 3.00 9.32
N ILE A 91 4.91 2.86 8.81
CA ILE A 91 5.21 1.89 7.74
C ILE A 91 4.95 0.45 8.21
N ILE A 92 5.41 0.09 9.41
CA ILE A 92 5.22 -1.25 9.98
C ILE A 92 3.74 -1.55 10.20
N GLU A 93 3.00 -0.60 10.79
CA GLU A 93 1.56 -0.75 11.04
C GLU A 93 0.77 -0.92 9.74
N ASN A 94 1.09 -0.13 8.70
CA ASN A 94 0.47 -0.26 7.39
C ASN A 94 0.79 -1.62 6.73
N LEU A 95 2.02 -2.11 6.84
CA LEU A 95 2.39 -3.45 6.33
C LEU A 95 1.62 -4.56 7.03
N VAL A 96 1.54 -4.53 8.36
CA VAL A 96 0.82 -5.54 9.15
C VAL A 96 -0.67 -5.51 8.81
N LYS A 97 -1.28 -4.33 8.85
CA LYS A 97 -2.70 -4.16 8.54
C LYS A 97 -3.04 -4.64 7.12
N ALA A 98 -2.21 -4.31 6.13
CA ALA A 98 -2.42 -4.77 4.76
C ALA A 98 -2.31 -6.29 4.63
N LYS A 99 -1.39 -6.95 5.36
CA LYS A 99 -1.32 -8.42 5.40
C LYS A 99 -2.57 -9.01 6.05
N GLU A 100 -3.00 -8.47 7.19
CA GLU A 100 -4.19 -8.93 7.90
C GLU A 100 -5.46 -8.82 7.03
N GLU A 101 -5.61 -7.71 6.30
CA GLU A 101 -6.73 -7.51 5.38
C GLU A 101 -6.72 -8.50 4.20
N LEU A 102 -5.54 -8.93 3.75
CA LEU A 102 -5.37 -9.84 2.61
C LEU A 102 -5.35 -11.32 3.02
N SER A 103 -4.94 -11.63 4.25
CA SER A 103 -5.07 -12.96 4.83
C SER A 103 -6.53 -13.26 5.14
N GLY A 104 -7.06 -14.38 4.63
CA GLY A 104 -8.48 -14.72 4.81
C GLY A 104 -9.42 -14.06 3.80
N TYR A 105 -8.91 -13.52 2.69
CA TYR A 105 -9.73 -13.00 1.60
C TYR A 105 -10.43 -14.15 0.85
N LYS A 106 -11.75 -14.29 0.99
CA LYS A 106 -12.57 -15.05 0.04
C LYS A 106 -12.80 -14.18 -1.19
N MET A 107 -12.00 -14.37 -2.25
CA MET A 107 -12.37 -13.84 -3.56
C MET A 107 -13.55 -14.64 -4.10
N GLU A 108 -14.72 -14.01 -4.16
CA GLU A 108 -15.84 -14.52 -4.94
C GLU A 108 -15.49 -14.45 -6.43
N PRO A 109 -15.85 -15.46 -7.23
CA PRO A 109 -15.49 -15.52 -8.65
C PRO A 109 -16.31 -14.52 -9.48
N LEU A 110 -15.69 -13.95 -10.52
CA LEU A 110 -16.39 -13.35 -11.66
C LEU A 110 -16.94 -14.44 -12.59
#